data_AF-A0A522XAS8-F1
#
_entry.id   AF-A0A522XAS8-F1
#
_cell.length_a   1.000
_cell.length_b   1.000
_cell.length_c   1.000
_cell.angle_alpha   90.00
_cell.angle_beta   90.00
_cell.angle_gamma   90.00
#
_symmetry.space_group_name_H-M   'P 1'
#
loop_
_entity.id
_entity.type
_entity.pdbx_description
1 polymer ?
#
loop_
_entity_poly.entity_id
_entity_poly.type
_entity_poly.pdbx_seq_one_letter_code
_entity_poly.pdbx_strand_id
1 'polypeptide(L)'
;MQIIGLGASTPVGRNIWASAAAARAGICGFSEHPFMIDTAGEPMRISRAPWLEMDIEGVERYCELLLPAIDEALTPVRAQLKRQNTRMGLALALPPQRPGAPPTLAQDILSAIDLRYAGLFALTVSFEVGHAAGHLALDSAIKICVA
;
A
#
# COMPACT_ATOMS: atom_id res chain seq x y z
N MET A 1 16.88 -11.88 9.79
CA MET A 1 15.74 -10.99 9.46
C MET A 1 14.51 -11.51 10.18
N GLN A 2 13.72 -10.63 10.78
CA GLN A 2 12.45 -10.97 11.42
C GLN A 2 11.36 -10.03 10.90
N ILE A 3 10.15 -10.55 10.71
CA ILE A 3 8.96 -9.74 10.43
C ILE A 3 8.27 -9.51 11.77
N ILE A 4 8.22 -8.27 12.22
CA ILE A 4 7.72 -7.90 13.56
C ILE A 4 6.32 -7.27 13.53
N GLY A 5 5.81 -6.96 12.34
CA GLY A 5 4.50 -6.37 12.13
C GLY A 5 4.06 -6.52 10.67
N LEU A 6 2.74 -6.57 10.47
CA LEU A 6 2.08 -6.72 9.18
C LEU A 6 0.85 -5.82 9.17
N GLY A 7 0.52 -5.29 8.01
CA GLY A 7 -0.72 -4.56 7.79
C GLY A 7 -1.18 -4.70 6.35
N ALA A 8 -2.48 -4.62 6.11
CA ALA A 8 -3.01 -4.75 4.76
C ALA A 8 -4.35 -4.04 4.54
N SER A 9 -4.51 -3.47 3.36
CA SER A 9 -5.80 -3.02 2.82
C SER A 9 -5.99 -3.69 1.47
N THR A 10 -6.87 -4.69 1.40
CA THR A 10 -7.02 -5.56 0.22
C THR A 10 -8.50 -5.70 -0.14
N PRO A 11 -8.88 -5.88 -1.42
CA PRO A 11 -10.28 -6.00 -1.86
C PRO A 11 -11.22 -6.89 -1.02
N VAL A 12 -10.68 -7.85 -0.27
CA VAL A 12 -11.43 -8.78 0.58
C VAL A 12 -11.31 -8.51 2.09
N GLY A 13 -10.55 -7.49 2.50
CA GLY A 13 -10.33 -7.13 3.88
C GLY A 13 -9.62 -5.79 4.07
N ARG A 14 -10.17 -4.97 4.96
CA ARG A 14 -9.66 -3.62 5.33
C ARG A 14 -8.52 -3.63 6.37
N ASN A 15 -8.04 -4.81 6.77
CA ASN A 15 -6.92 -5.03 7.68
C ASN A 15 -6.28 -6.40 7.40
N ILE A 16 -5.12 -6.69 7.99
CA ILE A 16 -4.38 -7.94 7.72
C ILE A 16 -5.18 -9.18 8.14
N TRP A 17 -5.89 -9.13 9.26
CA TRP A 17 -6.61 -10.28 9.82
C TRP A 17 -7.81 -10.66 8.97
N ALA A 18 -8.62 -9.67 8.56
CA ALA A 18 -9.76 -9.84 7.68
C ALA A 18 -9.29 -10.34 6.30
N SER A 19 -8.25 -9.73 5.75
CA SER A 19 -7.67 -10.13 4.46
C SER A 19 -7.17 -11.57 4.49
N ALA A 20 -6.45 -11.96 5.54
CA ALA A 20 -5.92 -13.32 5.70
C ALA A 20 -7.04 -14.35 5.93
N ALA A 21 -8.08 -14.01 6.70
CA ALA A 21 -9.23 -14.88 6.90
C ALA A 21 -10.00 -15.11 5.60
N ALA A 22 -10.26 -14.04 4.84
CA ALA A 22 -10.94 -14.11 3.54
C ALA A 22 -10.14 -14.96 2.54
N ALA A 23 -8.82 -14.78 2.46
CA ALA A 23 -7.95 -15.58 1.61
C ALA A 23 -7.99 -17.07 1.97
N ARG A 24 -7.91 -17.43 3.26
CA ARG A 24 -8.01 -18.83 3.72
C ARG A 24 -9.38 -19.45 3.45
N ALA A 25 -10.44 -18.64 3.47
CA ALA A 25 -11.80 -19.08 3.16
C ALA A 25 -12.08 -19.13 1.64
N GLY A 26 -11.12 -18.78 0.79
CA GLY A 26 -11.30 -18.77 -0.67
C GLY A 26 -12.25 -17.67 -1.15
N ILE A 27 -12.43 -16.59 -0.38
CA ILE A 27 -13.29 -15.47 -0.77
C ILE A 27 -12.67 -14.70 -1.93
N CYS A 28 -13.47 -14.47 -2.96
CA CYS A 28 -13.08 -13.72 -4.14
C CYS A 28 -13.65 -12.30 -4.10
N GLY A 29 -12.80 -11.29 -4.31
CA GLY A 29 -13.18 -9.87 -4.29
C GLY A 29 -13.48 -9.27 -5.66
N PHE A 30 -13.74 -10.08 -6.69
CA PHE A 30 -14.08 -9.54 -8.01
C PHE A 30 -15.49 -8.95 -8.02
N SER A 31 -15.63 -7.78 -8.61
CA SER A 31 -16.91 -7.14 -8.93
C SER A 31 -16.85 -6.51 -10.31
N GLU A 32 -18.00 -6.18 -10.87
CA GLU A 32 -18.07 -5.31 -12.05
C GLU A 32 -17.75 -3.87 -11.64
N HIS A 33 -17.05 -3.14 -12.51
CA HIS A 33 -16.82 -1.72 -12.32
C HIS A 33 -18.09 -0.95 -12.70
N PRO A 34 -18.52 0.05 -11.90
CA PRO A 34 -19.83 0.70 -12.08
C PRO A 34 -20.00 1.44 -13.42
N PHE A 35 -18.89 1.82 -14.08
CA PHE A 35 -18.96 2.61 -15.32
C PHE A 35 -17.87 2.28 -16.37
N MET A 36 -16.95 1.35 -16.09
CA MET A 36 -15.93 0.97 -17.08
C MET A 36 -16.46 -0.22 -17.86
N ILE A 37 -16.47 -0.07 -19.18
CA ILE A 37 -16.84 -1.11 -20.14
C ILE A 37 -15.56 -1.61 -20.79
N ASP A 38 -15.45 -2.93 -20.94
CA ASP A 38 -14.31 -3.56 -21.59
C ASP A 38 -14.40 -3.49 -23.12
N THR A 39 -13.42 -4.07 -23.81
CA THR A 39 -13.37 -4.07 -25.29
C THR A 39 -14.44 -4.95 -25.94
N ALA A 40 -15.11 -5.82 -25.18
CA ALA A 40 -16.20 -6.66 -25.64
C ALA A 40 -17.58 -6.00 -25.44
N GLY A 41 -17.64 -4.84 -24.78
CA GLY A 41 -18.90 -4.15 -24.46
C GLY A 41 -19.51 -4.58 -23.12
N GLU A 42 -18.80 -5.38 -22.32
CA GLU A 42 -19.28 -5.88 -21.02
C GLU A 42 -18.72 -5.02 -19.86
N PRO A 43 -19.42 -4.93 -18.72
CA PRO A 43 -18.88 -4.30 -17.52
C PRO A 43 -17.54 -4.91 -17.11
N MET A 44 -16.53 -4.06 -16.95
CA MET A 44 -15.17 -4.50 -16.64
C MET A 44 -15.12 -5.19 -15.28
N ARG A 45 -14.62 -6.42 -15.24
CA ARG A 45 -14.38 -7.15 -13.97
C ARG A 45 -13.08 -6.68 -13.32
N ILE A 46 -13.17 -6.30 -12.05
CA ILE A 46 -12.07 -5.72 -11.28
C ILE A 46 -12.06 -6.25 -9.85
N SER A 47 -10.92 -6.12 -9.16
CA SER A 47 -10.81 -6.34 -7.72
C SER A 47 -10.53 -5.00 -7.06
N ARG A 48 -11.57 -4.36 -6.53
CA ARG A 48 -11.47 -3.05 -5.85
C ARG A 48 -11.66 -3.20 -4.35
N ALA A 49 -11.23 -2.21 -3.59
CA ALA A 49 -11.68 -2.03 -2.22
C ALA A 49 -13.14 -1.55 -2.20
N PRO A 50 -14.16 -2.40 -1.92
CA PRO A 50 -15.56 -1.99 -1.94
C PRO A 50 -15.94 -0.99 -0.84
N TRP A 51 -15.10 -0.82 0.18
CA TRP A 51 -15.33 0.14 1.28
C TRP A 51 -14.75 1.53 0.99
N LEU A 52 -14.12 1.75 -0.16
CA LEU A 52 -13.73 3.08 -0.60
C LEU A 52 -14.78 3.61 -1.57
N GLU A 53 -15.23 4.83 -1.30
CA GLU A 53 -16.12 5.57 -2.19
C GLU A 53 -15.45 5.79 -3.55
N MET A 54 -16.28 5.95 -4.59
CA MET A 54 -15.82 6.03 -5.98
C MET A 54 -15.26 7.39 -6.36
N ASP A 55 -15.66 8.44 -5.64
CA ASP A 55 -15.14 9.81 -5.78
C ASP A 55 -13.74 9.98 -5.15
N ILE A 56 -13.31 9.01 -4.33
CA ILE A 56 -11.93 8.93 -3.83
C ILE A 56 -11.03 8.39 -4.93
N GLU A 57 -10.33 9.31 -5.59
CA GLU A 57 -9.50 9.07 -6.77
C GLU A 57 -8.02 9.46 -6.55
N GLY A 58 -7.18 9.20 -7.55
CA GLY A 58 -5.80 9.69 -7.59
C GLY A 58 -4.96 9.34 -6.36
N VAL A 59 -4.17 10.30 -5.89
CA VAL A 59 -3.26 10.18 -4.72
C VAL A 59 -4.03 9.79 -3.46
N GLU A 60 -5.19 10.41 -3.22
CA GLU A 60 -6.00 10.18 -2.03
C GLU A 60 -6.40 8.70 -1.90
N ARG A 61 -6.81 8.08 -3.01
CA ARG A 61 -7.13 6.65 -3.04
C ARG A 61 -5.96 5.76 -2.62
N TYR A 62 -4.75 6.06 -3.07
CA TYR A 62 -3.56 5.30 -2.65
C TYR A 62 -3.27 5.51 -1.16
N CYS A 63 -3.42 6.73 -0.66
CA CYS A 63 -3.24 7.05 0.75
C CYS A 63 -4.25 6.31 1.64
N GLU A 64 -5.53 6.27 1.26
CA GLU A 64 -6.59 5.54 1.97
C GLU A 64 -6.34 4.03 2.02
N LEU A 65 -5.67 3.47 1.01
CA LEU A 65 -5.25 2.06 1.04
C LEU A 65 -3.97 1.86 1.86
N LEU A 66 -2.96 2.71 1.64
CA LEU A 66 -1.59 2.50 2.13
C LEU A 66 -1.43 2.89 3.59
N LEU A 67 -1.94 4.05 4.01
CA LEU A 67 -1.65 4.61 5.32
C LEU A 67 -2.22 3.75 6.46
N PRO A 68 -3.47 3.23 6.39
CA PRO A 68 -3.97 2.30 7.40
C PRO A 68 -3.14 1.02 7.49
N ALA A 69 -2.62 0.52 6.36
CA ALA A 69 -1.77 -0.68 6.35
C ALA A 69 -0.40 -0.40 7.02
N ILE A 70 0.17 0.80 6.84
CA ILE A 70 1.39 1.20 7.55
C ILE A 70 1.10 1.35 9.06
N ASP A 71 0.00 2.00 9.44
CA ASP A 71 -0.41 2.13 10.85
C ASP A 71 -0.57 0.77 11.54
N GLU A 72 -1.23 -0.18 10.87
CA GLU A 72 -1.40 -1.55 11.35
C GLU A 72 -0.04 -2.26 11.50
N ALA A 73 0.84 -2.16 10.50
CA ALA A 73 2.17 -2.77 10.54
C ALA A 73 3.08 -2.19 11.65
N LEU A 74 2.94 -0.90 11.97
CA LEU A 74 3.72 -0.23 13.02
C LEU A 74 3.18 -0.48 14.43
N THR A 75 1.97 -1.04 14.58
CA THR A 75 1.31 -1.24 15.87
C THR A 75 2.21 -1.96 16.90
N PRO A 76 2.91 -3.06 16.56
CA PRO A 76 3.74 -3.80 17.52
C PRO A 76 4.94 -3.01 18.07
N VAL A 77 5.41 -1.99 17.34
CA VAL A 77 6.61 -1.20 17.68
C VAL A 77 6.31 0.24 18.06
N ARG A 78 5.06 0.69 17.95
CA ARG A 78 4.67 2.10 18.13
C ARG A 78 5.10 2.70 19.46
N ALA A 79 5.03 1.92 20.55
CA ALA A 79 5.45 2.38 21.88
C ALA A 79 6.97 2.50 22.03
N GLN A 80 7.74 1.70 21.30
CA GLN A 80 9.20 1.73 21.26
C GLN A 80 9.68 2.92 20.42
N LEU A 81 9.07 3.15 19.26
CA LEU A 81 9.37 4.28 18.38
C LEU A 81 9.16 5.63 19.06
N LYS A 82 8.21 5.75 19.98
CA LYS A 82 8.01 6.98 20.79
C LYS A 82 9.07 7.20 21.86
N ARG A 83 9.71 6.13 22.35
CA ARG A 83 10.65 6.16 23.48
C ARG A 83 12.11 6.20 23.05
N GLN A 84 12.40 5.68 21.86
CA GLN A 84 13.75 5.57 21.32
C GLN A 84 13.84 6.34 20.02
N ASN A 85 14.99 6.96 19.76
CA ASN A 85 15.28 7.58 18.46
C ASN A 85 15.69 6.50 17.45
N THR A 86 14.79 5.53 17.21
CA THR A 86 15.02 4.43 16.29
C THR A 86 14.97 4.95 14.86
N ARG A 87 16.07 4.79 14.11
CA ARG A 87 16.09 5.12 12.68
C ARG A 87 15.31 4.06 11.92
N MET A 88 14.27 4.47 11.19
CA MET A 88 13.48 3.60 10.33
C MET A 88 13.66 4.01 8.86
N GLY A 89 13.81 3.03 7.98
CA GLY A 89 13.75 3.25 6.53
C GLY A 89 12.41 2.77 5.96
N LEU A 90 12.01 3.32 4.82
CA LEU A 90 10.85 2.90 4.05
C LEU A 90 11.29 2.51 2.63
N ALA A 91 11.04 1.25 2.27
CA ALA A 91 11.09 0.82 0.88
C ALA A 91 9.65 0.63 0.39
N LEU A 92 9.22 1.43 -0.59
CA LEU A 92 7.83 1.49 -1.03
C LEU A 92 7.69 1.08 -2.50
N ALA A 93 6.88 0.07 -2.78
CA ALA A 93 6.48 -0.25 -4.13
C ALA A 93 5.27 0.58 -4.54
N LEU A 94 5.34 1.20 -5.73
CA LEU A 94 4.28 2.02 -6.30
C LEU A 94 3.98 1.57 -7.75
N PRO A 95 2.78 1.84 -8.26
CA PRO A 95 2.46 1.55 -9.65
C PRO A 95 3.38 2.35 -10.59
N PRO A 96 3.82 1.75 -11.72
CA PRO A 96 4.54 2.49 -12.74
C PRO A 96 3.66 3.59 -13.35
N GLN A 97 4.31 4.63 -13.86
CA GLN A 97 3.65 5.66 -14.65
C GLN A 97 2.88 5.06 -15.83
N ARG A 98 1.61 5.47 -15.99
CA ARG A 98 0.69 4.99 -17.03
C ARG A 98 -0.28 6.09 -17.45
N PRO A 99 -0.88 6.01 -18.65
CA PRO A 99 -1.92 6.95 -19.06
C PRO A 99 -3.02 7.09 -18.00
N GLY A 100 -3.37 8.33 -17.66
CA GLY A 100 -4.35 8.66 -16.61
C GLY A 100 -3.78 8.77 -15.19
N ALA A 101 -2.52 8.40 -14.95
CA ALA A 101 -1.86 8.68 -13.67
C ALA A 101 -1.20 10.07 -13.68
N PRO A 102 -1.28 10.84 -12.57
CA PRO A 102 -0.50 12.07 -12.44
C PRO A 102 1.01 11.79 -12.49
N PRO A 103 1.82 12.62 -13.17
CA PRO A 103 3.27 12.44 -13.22
C PRO A 103 3.93 12.57 -11.82
N THR A 104 3.26 13.25 -10.89
CA THR A 104 3.70 13.45 -9.51
C THR A 104 3.19 12.40 -8.52
N LEU A 105 2.44 11.39 -8.98
CA LEU A 105 1.75 10.43 -8.11
C LEU A 105 2.65 9.86 -7.00
N ALA A 106 3.85 9.39 -7.35
CA ALA A 106 4.78 8.84 -6.37
C ALA A 106 5.30 9.89 -5.39
N GLN A 107 5.68 11.06 -5.88
CA GLN A 107 6.14 12.20 -5.07
C GLN A 107 5.06 12.63 -4.07
N ASP A 108 3.80 12.69 -4.51
CA ASP A 108 2.67 13.15 -3.70
C ASP A 108 2.30 12.13 -2.62
N ILE A 109 2.35 10.83 -2.93
CA ILE A 109 2.17 9.75 -1.95
C ILE A 109 3.30 9.79 -0.90
N LEU A 110 4.55 9.93 -1.33
CA LEU A 110 5.69 10.04 -0.41
C LEU A 110 5.59 11.26 0.50
N SER A 111 5.12 12.39 -0.04
CA SER A 111 4.89 13.61 0.75
C SER A 111 3.76 13.41 1.76
N ALA A 112 2.69 12.71 1.40
CA ALA A 112 1.61 12.37 2.33
C ALA A 112 2.06 11.43 3.47
N ILE A 113 2.95 10.49 3.17
CA ILE A 113 3.60 9.63 4.17
C ILE A 113 4.46 10.47 5.12
N ASP A 114 5.34 11.32 4.57
CA ASP A 114 6.23 12.16 5.39
C ASP A 114 5.42 13.07 6.32
N LEU A 115 4.35 13.68 5.81
CA LEU A 115 3.43 14.50 6.60
C LEU A 115 2.71 13.70 7.69
N ARG A 116 2.16 12.52 7.38
CA ARG A 116 1.40 11.71 8.37
C ARG A 116 2.29 11.15 9.47
N TYR A 117 3.52 10.76 9.13
CA TYR A 117 4.45 10.12 10.06
C TYR A 117 5.52 11.06 10.59
N ALA A 118 5.42 12.36 10.32
CA ALA A 118 6.29 13.41 10.85
C ALA A 118 7.79 13.08 10.72
N GLY A 119 8.22 12.61 9.55
CA GLY A 119 9.62 12.26 9.31
C GLY A 119 10.11 11.00 10.02
N LEU A 120 9.23 10.10 10.48
CA LEU A 120 9.59 8.81 11.09
C LEU A 120 10.58 8.00 10.23
N PHE A 121 10.44 8.10 8.91
CA PHE A 121 11.29 7.40 7.95
C PHE A 121 12.48 8.26 7.54
N ALA A 122 13.66 7.95 8.08
CA ALA A 122 14.90 8.68 7.82
C ALA A 122 15.45 8.48 6.40
N LEU A 123 15.07 7.39 5.75
CA LEU A 123 15.40 7.08 4.37
C LEU A 123 14.18 6.48 3.69
N THR A 124 13.80 7.01 2.54
CA THR A 124 12.71 6.47 1.73
C THR A 124 13.18 6.18 0.32
N VAL A 125 12.87 4.99 -0.18
CA VAL A 125 13.17 4.55 -1.55
C VAL A 125 11.88 4.02 -2.18
N SER A 126 11.53 4.51 -3.37
CA SER A 126 10.37 4.03 -4.13
C SER A 126 10.78 3.13 -5.30
N PHE A 127 9.91 2.17 -5.63
CA PHE A 127 10.08 1.24 -6.74
C PHE A 127 8.83 1.25 -7.62
N GLU A 128 8.94 1.78 -8.84
CA GLU A 128 7.85 1.95 -9.81
C GLU A 128 8.02 1.01 -11.01
N VAL A 129 8.34 -0.26 -10.75
CA VAL A 129 8.79 -1.24 -11.76
C VAL A 129 7.78 -2.37 -12.00
N GLY A 130 6.49 -2.06 -11.86
CA GLY A 130 5.39 -2.98 -12.15
C GLY A 130 5.19 -4.07 -11.09
N HIS A 131 4.67 -5.23 -11.50
CA HIS A 131 4.20 -6.28 -10.58
C HIS A 131 5.26 -6.82 -9.62
N ALA A 132 6.55 -6.77 -9.99
CA ALA A 132 7.65 -7.25 -9.14
C ALA A 132 8.11 -6.22 -8.09
N ALA A 133 7.61 -4.98 -8.14
CA ALA A 133 8.10 -3.89 -7.30
C ALA A 133 8.00 -4.20 -5.79
N GLY A 134 6.96 -4.91 -5.35
CA GLY A 134 6.82 -5.32 -3.95
C GLY A 134 7.97 -6.22 -3.46
N HIS A 135 8.42 -7.15 -4.29
CA HIS A 135 9.55 -8.02 -3.96
C HIS A 135 10.88 -7.26 -3.96
N LEU A 136 11.06 -6.32 -4.88
CA LEU A 136 12.26 -5.48 -4.94
C LEU A 136 12.36 -4.51 -3.76
N ALA A 137 11.22 -3.94 -3.33
CA ALA A 137 11.15 -3.13 -2.13
C ALA A 137 11.54 -3.94 -0.89
N LEU A 138 11.02 -5.17 -0.75
CA LEU A 138 11.38 -6.06 0.35
C LEU A 138 12.88 -6.44 0.32
N ASP A 139 13.42 -6.83 -0.83
CA ASP A 139 14.84 -7.15 -0.99
C ASP A 139 15.74 -5.96 -0.65
N SER A 140 15.38 -4.76 -1.12
CA SER A 140 16.09 -3.52 -0.79
C SER A 140 16.06 -3.23 0.72
N ALA A 141 14.89 -3.36 1.36
CA ALA A 141 14.76 -3.19 2.80
C ALA A 141 15.65 -4.17 3.58
N ILE A 142 15.71 -5.44 3.17
CA ILE A 142 16.56 -6.46 3.79
C ILE A 142 18.04 -6.08 3.69
N LYS A 143 18.48 -5.67 2.50
CA LYS A 143 19.88 -5.28 2.27
C LYS A 143 20.27 -4.06 3.08
N ILE A 144 19.38 -3.07 3.19
CA ILE A 144 19.61 -1.84 3.97
C ILE A 144 19.59 -2.12 5.48
N CYS A 145 18.72 -3.00 5.98
CA CYS A 145 18.64 -3.31 7.41
C CYS A 145 19.83 -4.12 7.94
N VAL A 146 20.56 -4.82 7.07
CA VAL A 146 21.70 -5.67 7.44
C VAL A 146 23.05 -4.98 7.20
N ALA A 147 23.06 -3.89 6.41
CA ALA A 147 24.23 -3.06 6.15
C ALA A 147 24.52 -2.08 7.30
#